data_AF-A0A6V7JQW9-F1
#
_entry.id   AF-A0A6V7JQW9-F1
#
_cell.length_a   1.000
_cell.length_b   1.000
_cell.length_c   1.000
_cell.angle_alpha   90.00
_cell.angle_beta   90.00
_cell.angle_gamma   90.00
#
_symmetry.space_group_name_H-M   'P 1'
#
loop_
_entity.id
_entity.type
_entity.pdbx_description
1 polymer ?
#
loop_
_entity_poly.entity_id
_entity_poly.type
_entity_poly.pdbx_seq_one_letter_code
_entity_poly.pdbx_strand_id
1 'polypeptide(L)' 'MNHIDEPKIRQCLNKYQNPEITRREIYTVIQRYKSLHGTSENFVFNDGSVQELFNMQGTIPVTFK' A
#
# COMPACT_ATOMS: atom_id res chain seq x y z
N MET A 1 0.83 17.71 2.40
CA MET A 1 -0.29 17.25 3.24
C MET A 1 -0.71 15.91 2.66
N ASN A 2 -0.23 14.79 3.21
CA ASN A 2 -0.52 13.47 2.65
C ASN A 2 -1.98 13.15 2.99
N HIS A 3 -2.88 13.39 2.04
CA HIS A 3 -4.27 13.01 2.16
C HIS A 3 -4.32 11.48 2.15
N ILE A 4 -4.42 10.90 3.34
CA ILE A 4 -4.78 9.50 3.51
C ILE A 4 -6.24 9.42 3.11
N ASP A 5 -6.50 9.02 1.86
CA ASP A 5 -7.84 8.69 1.44
C ASP A 5 -8.18 7.29 1.97
N GLU A 6 -8.38 7.18 3.28
CA GLU A 6 -8.87 5.99 3.97
C GLU A 6 -10.03 5.30 3.24
N PRO A 7 -11.05 6.00 2.71
CA PRO A 7 -12.10 5.36 1.92
C PRO A 7 -11.57 4.71 0.62
N LYS A 8 -10.55 5.29 -0.03
CA LYS A 8 -9.94 4.70 -1.23
C LYS A 8 -9.14 3.45 -0.89
N ILE A 9 -8.36 3.47 0.20
CA ILE A 9 -7.62 2.29 0.66
C ILE A 9 -8.60 1.16 0.96
N ARG A 10 -9.70 1.46 1.67
CA ARG A 10 -10.74 0.46 1.97
C ARG A 10 -11.35 -0.10 0.69
N GLN A 11 -11.63 0.73 -0.31
CA GLN A 11 -12.19 0.30 -1.58
C GLN A 11 -11.24 -0.61 -2.37
N CYS A 12 -9.95 -0.26 -2.44
CA CYS A 12 -8.92 -1.06 -3.10
C CYS A 12 -8.74 -2.44 -2.43
N LEU A 13 -8.82 -2.49 -1.10
CA LEU A 13 -8.61 -3.72 -0.34
C LEU A 13 -9.82 -4.68 -0.33
N ASN A 14 -10.98 -4.29 -0.86
CA ASN A 14 -12.17 -5.16 -0.84
C ASN A 14 -11.98 -6.53 -1.50
N LYS A 15 -11.05 -6.65 -2.45
CA LYS A 15 -10.72 -7.92 -3.13
C LYS A 15 -9.66 -8.75 -2.40
N TYR A 16 -9.15 -8.27 -1.27
CA TYR A 16 -8.10 -8.95 -0.50
C TYR A 16 -8.73 -10.00 0.42
N GLN A 17 -7.97 -11.08 0.68
CA GLN A 17 -8.39 -12.13 1.59
C GLN A 17 -8.57 -11.61 3.03
N ASN A 18 -7.72 -10.66 3.46
CA ASN A 18 -7.70 -10.15 4.83
C ASN A 18 -7.69 -8.60 4.86
N PRO A 19 -8.78 -7.94 4.42
CA PRO A 19 -8.79 -6.49 4.16
C PRO A 19 -8.53 -5.64 5.41
N GLU A 20 -9.11 -6.01 6.57
CA GLU A 20 -8.95 -5.23 7.80
C GLU A 20 -7.53 -5.30 8.38
N ILE A 21 -6.91 -6.48 8.33
CA ILE A 21 -5.53 -6.67 8.80
C ILE A 21 -4.60 -5.85 7.91
N THR A 22 -4.71 -6.00 6.58
CA THR A 22 -3.90 -5.26 5.62
C THR A 22 -4.06 -3.74 5.78
N ARG A 23 -5.29 -3.24 5.98
CA ARG A 23 -5.56 -1.81 6.21
C ARG A 23 -4.87 -1.29 7.47
N ARG A 24 -4.95 -2.03 8.58
CA ARG A 24 -4.32 -1.65 9.86
C ARG A 24 -2.79 -1.56 9.73
N GLU A 25 -2.18 -2.52 9.04
CA GLU A 25 -0.74 -2.53 8.77
C GLU A 25 -0.32 -1.33 7.90
N ILE A 26 -1.05 -1.06 6.81
CA ILE A 26 -0.80 0.09 5.93
C ILE A 26 -0.83 1.39 6.72
N TYR A 27 -1.84 1.58 7.58
CA TYR A 27 -1.96 2.78 8.40
C TYR A 27 -0.77 2.96 9.34
N THR A 28 -0.33 1.87 9.98
CA THR A 28 0.83 1.85 10.87
C THR A 28 2.11 2.25 10.13
N VAL A 29 2.30 1.73 8.91
CA VAL A 29 3.48 2.04 8.08
C VAL A 29 3.48 3.50 7.64
N ILE A 30 2.36 4.03 7.15
CA ILE A 30 2.25 5.44 6.69
C ILE A 30 2.45 6.41 7.86
N GLN A 31 1.95 6.08 9.06
CA GLN A 31 2.20 6.89 10.26
C GLN A 31 3.68 6.95 10.63
N ARG A 32 4.41 5.84 10.45
CA ARG A 32 5.85 5.75 10.75
C ARG A 32 6.73 6.37 9.67
N TYR A 33 6.38 6.17 8.40
CA TYR A 33 7.16 6.59 7.24
C TYR A 33 6.37 7.58 6.40
N LYS A 34 6.48 8.88 6.74
CA LYS A 34 5.70 9.94 6.08
C LYS A 34 6.00 10.11 4.58
N SER A 35 7.12 9.61 4.10
CA SER A 35 7.48 9.64 2.67
C SER A 35 6.87 8.49 1.88
N LEU A 36 6.31 7.48 2.55
CA LEU A 36 5.58 6.39 1.91
C LEU A 36 4.12 6.81 1.66
N HIS A 37 3.61 6.43 0.49
CA HIS A 37 2.22 6.61 0.08
C HIS A 37 1.71 5.32 -0.59
N GLY A 38 0.41 5.10 -0.51
CA GLY A 38 -0.24 3.95 -1.12
C GLY A 38 -0.75 4.25 -2.53
N THR A 39 -0.57 3.31 -3.45
CA THR A 39 -1.12 3.36 -4.81
C THR A 39 -1.66 1.99 -5.23
N SER A 40 -2.56 1.95 -6.20
CA SER A 40 -3.11 0.74 -6.79
C SER A 40 -2.57 0.60 -8.21
N GLU A 41 -1.87 -0.50 -8.50
CA GLU A 41 -1.23 -0.71 -9.79
C GLU A 41 -1.38 -2.16 -10.25
N ASN A 42 -1.31 -2.37 -11.56
CA ASN A 42 -1.31 -3.71 -12.14
C ASN A 42 0.02 -4.41 -11.85
N PHE A 43 -0.05 -5.54 -11.15
CA PHE A 43 1.06 -6.44 -10.93
C PHE A 43 0.97 -7.61 -11.90
N VAL A 44 2.08 -7.90 -12.59
CA VAL A 44 2.21 -9.04 -13.49
C VAL A 44 2.89 -10.17 -12.71
N PHE A 45 2.18 -11.28 -12.53
CA PHE A 45 2.71 -12.47 -11.90
C PHE A 45 3.64 -13.24 -12.84
N ASN A 46 4.41 -14.17 -12.28
CA ASN A 46 5.40 -14.96 -13.04
C ASN A 46 4.77 -15.82 -14.17
N ASP A 47 3.48 -16.12 -14.07
CA ASP A 47 2.71 -16.84 -15.09
C ASP A 47 2.12 -15.92 -16.18
N GLY A 48 2.37 -14.61 -16.10
CA GLY A 48 1.84 -13.60 -17.01
C GLY A 48 0.44 -13.12 -16.66
N SER A 49 -0.20 -13.64 -15.61
CA SER A 49 -1.48 -13.12 -15.14
C SER A 49 -1.32 -11.72 -14.55
N VAL A 50 -2.36 -10.89 -14.67
CA VAL A 50 -2.34 -9.50 -14.22
C VAL A 50 -3.42 -9.28 -13.17
N GLN A 51 -3.04 -8.67 -12.06
CA GLN A 51 -3.99 -8.27 -11.02
C GLN A 51 -3.67 -6.87 -10.52
N GLU A 52 -4.72 -6.07 -10.34
CA GLU A 52 -4.61 -4.79 -9.66
C GLU A 52 -4.36 -5.02 -8.17
N LEU A 53 -3.19 -4.60 -7.69
CA LEU A 53 -2.76 -4.72 -6.30
C LEU A 53 -2.37 -3.36 -5.74
N PHE A 54 -2.73 -3.15 -4.47
CA PHE A 54 -2.25 -2.05 -3.66
C PHE A 54 -0.77 -2.25 -3.31
N ASN A 55 0.03 -1.22 -3.53
CA ASN A 55 1.44 -1.18 -3.17
C ASN A 55 1.79 0.13 -2.46
N MET A 56 2.94 0.13 -1.78
CA MET A 56 3.47 1.32 -1.11
C MET A 56 4.69 1.84 -1.88
N GLN A 57 4.64 3.10 -2.27
CA GLN A 57 5.71 3.79 -2.99
C GLN A 57 6.29 4.92 -2.15
N GLY A 58 7.54 5.27 -2.40
CA GLY A 58 8.26 6.34 -1.73
C GLY A 58 9.59 5.87 -1.17
N THR A 59 10.05 6.54 -0.12
CA THR A 59 11.38 6.31 0.46
C THR A 59 11.31 5.98 1.94
N ILE A 60 12.21 5.13 2.40
CA ILE A 60 12.46 4.91 3.83
C ILE A 60 13.81 5.50 4.23
N PRO A 61 13.95 6.06 5.45
CA PRO A 61 15.25 6.49 5.95
C PRO A 61 16.12 5.26 6.25
N VAL A 62 17.29 5.19 5.63
CA VAL A 62 18.30 4.16 5.87
C VAL A 62 19.57 4.85 6.33
N THR A 63 20.05 4.52 7.52
CA THR A 63 21.33 5.03 8.02
C THR A 63 22.46 4.24 7.36
N PHE A 64 23.29 4.91 6.57
CA PHE A 64 24.49 4.34 5.96
C PHE A 64 25.73 4.88 6.68
N LYS A 65 26.72 4.02 6.95
CA LYS A 65 28.00 4.35 7.59
C LYS A 65 29.15 3.83 6.76
#